data_AF-A0A141RMG9-F1
#
_entry.id   AF-A0A141RMG9-F1
#
_cell.length_a   1.000
_cell.length_b   1.000
_cell.length_c   1.000
_cell.angle_alpha   90.00
_cell.angle_beta   90.00
_cell.angle_gamma   90.00
#
_symmetry.space_group_name_H-M   'P 1'
#
loop_
_entity.id
_entity.type
_entity.pdbx_description
1 polymer ?
#
loop_
_entity_poly.entity_id
_entity_poly.type
_entity_poly.pdbx_seq_one_letter_code
_entity_poly.pdbx_strand_id
1 'polypeptide(L)'
;TEQDYCVVVGAINMDIRGMADIRYPQAASHPGSVHCSAGGVGRNIAHNLALLGRDVHLISAIGNDFYGETLLEETRRAGVNVSNCIRLHGHSTATYLAIANKQE
;
A
#
# COMPACT_ATOMS: atom_id res chain seq x y z
N THR A 1 29.91 -6.52 -14.32
CA THR A 1 29.47 -7.70 -13.55
C THR A 1 27.97 -7.62 -13.47
N GLU A 2 27.25 -8.63 -13.96
CA GLU A 2 25.80 -8.71 -13.72
C GLU A 2 25.56 -8.77 -12.20
N GLN A 3 24.68 -7.91 -11.71
CA GLN A 3 24.22 -7.91 -10.33
C GLN A 3 22.95 -8.75 -10.25
N ASP A 4 22.91 -9.72 -9.34
CA ASP A 4 21.71 -10.52 -9.11
C ASP A 4 20.59 -9.65 -8.54
N TYR A 5 19.41 -9.70 -9.18
CA TYR A 5 18.22 -8.95 -8.75
C TYR A 5 16.99 -9.86 -8.68
N CYS A 6 16.00 -9.43 -7.91
CA CYS A 6 14.69 -10.07 -7.82
C CYS A 6 13.62 -9.21 -8.48
N VAL A 7 12.73 -9.82 -9.25
CA VAL A 7 11.53 -9.16 -9.77
C VAL A 7 10.31 -9.68 -9.03
N VAL A 8 9.52 -8.77 -8.47
CA VAL A 8 8.22 -9.08 -7.89
C VAL A 8 7.14 -8.51 -8.81
N VAL A 9 6.22 -9.36 -9.26
CA VAL A 9 5.03 -8.96 -10.00
C VAL A 9 3.84 -9.20 -9.08
N GLY A 10 3.13 -8.14 -8.69
CA GLY A 10 2.01 -8.30 -7.78
C GLY A 10 1.36 -7.00 -7.33
N ALA A 11 0.35 -7.15 -6.49
CA ALA A 11 -0.47 -6.04 -6.03
C ALA A 11 0.27 -5.09 -5.09
N ILE A 12 -0.11 -3.82 -5.20
CA ILE A 12 0.16 -2.72 -4.28
C ILE A 12 -1.18 -2.03 -4.00
N ASN A 13 -1.49 -1.74 -2.74
CA ASN A 13 -2.74 -1.07 -2.36
C ASN A 13 -2.54 -0.17 -1.15
N MET A 14 -3.45 0.79 -0.97
CA MET A 14 -3.56 1.55 0.27
C MET A 14 -4.48 0.82 1.23
N ASP A 15 -3.99 0.49 2.43
CA ASP A 15 -4.82 -0.03 3.50
C ASP A 15 -5.25 1.12 4.40
N ILE A 16 -6.57 1.32 4.54
CA ILE A 16 -7.17 2.33 5.40
C ILE A 16 -7.95 1.63 6.50
N ARG A 17 -7.57 1.87 7.74
CA ARG A 17 -8.23 1.34 8.93
C ARG A 17 -8.85 2.46 9.74
N GLY A 18 -10.18 2.50 9.80
CA GLY A 18 -10.95 3.32 10.71
C GLY A 18 -11.26 2.56 12.00
N MET A 19 -10.93 3.14 13.15
CA MET A 19 -11.31 2.65 14.47
C MET A 19 -12.27 3.66 15.09
N ALA A 20 -13.54 3.30 15.17
CA ALA A 20 -14.59 4.14 15.75
C ALA A 20 -14.80 3.82 17.24
N ASP A 21 -14.94 4.85 18.07
CA ASP A 21 -15.17 4.69 19.51
C ASP A 21 -16.67 4.46 19.81
N ILE A 22 -17.26 3.39 19.26
CA ILE A 22 -18.70 3.09 19.35
C ILE A 22 -18.99 1.65 19.81
N ARG A 23 -20.12 1.47 20.50
CA ARG A 23 -20.65 0.15 20.88
C ARG A 23 -21.73 -0.40 19.92
N TYR A 24 -22.28 0.42 19.03
CA TYR A 24 -23.32 0.01 18.07
C TYR A 24 -23.35 1.04 16.94
N PRO A 25 -23.42 0.66 15.65
CA PRO A 25 -23.46 1.65 14.59
C PRO A 25 -24.84 2.31 14.52
N GLN A 26 -24.89 3.60 14.90
CA GLN A 26 -25.97 4.50 14.50
C GLN A 26 -25.59 5.14 13.15
N ALA A 27 -26.55 5.60 12.35
CA ALA A 27 -26.24 6.33 11.10
C ALA A 27 -25.79 7.78 11.43
N ALA A 28 -24.57 7.93 11.93
CA ALA A 28 -24.01 9.21 12.38
C ALA A 28 -22.48 9.29 12.14
N SER A 29 -21.93 10.50 12.28
CA SER A 29 -20.47 10.71 12.37
C SER A 29 -19.97 10.34 13.76
N HIS A 30 -18.89 9.57 13.84
CA HIS A 30 -18.35 9.08 15.11
C HIS A 30 -16.90 9.50 15.30
N PRO A 31 -16.53 9.96 16.51
CA PRO A 31 -15.13 10.09 16.89
C PRO A 31 -14.37 8.77 16.77
N GLY A 32 -13.11 8.85 16.41
CA GLY A 32 -12.25 7.70 16.22
C GLY A 32 -10.91 8.08 15.62
N SER A 33 -10.14 7.08 15.19
CA SER A 33 -8.88 7.27 14.48
C SER A 33 -8.91 6.62 13.12
N VAL A 34 -8.17 7.20 12.18
CA VAL A 34 -7.93 6.63 10.85
C VAL A 34 -6.43 6.40 10.71
N HIS A 35 -6.05 5.19 10.33
CA HIS A 35 -4.68 4.84 10.00
C HIS A 35 -4.60 4.42 8.55
N CYS A 36 -3.63 4.98 7.83
CA CYS A 36 -3.33 4.62 6.45
C CYS A 36 -1.96 3.97 6.41
N SER A 37 -1.85 2.83 5.73
CA SER A 37 -0.61 2.09 5.57
C SER A 37 -0.45 1.55 4.16
N ALA A 38 0.80 1.50 3.69
CA ALA A 38 1.11 0.88 2.41
C ALA A 38 0.98 -0.65 2.49
N GLY A 39 0.11 -1.21 1.68
CA GLY A 39 -0.22 -2.63 1.64
C GLY A 39 0.12 -3.31 0.31
N GLY A 40 -0.32 -4.55 0.21
CA GLY A 40 -0.31 -5.34 -1.00
C GLY A 40 0.73 -6.44 -0.91
N VAL A 41 0.33 -7.69 -1.19
CA VAL A 41 1.22 -8.85 -1.01
C VAL A 41 2.49 -8.71 -1.83
N GLY A 42 2.38 -8.29 -3.10
CA GLY A 42 3.53 -8.07 -3.98
C GLY A 42 4.46 -6.98 -3.44
N ARG A 43 3.88 -5.82 -3.08
CA ARG A 43 4.64 -4.73 -2.47
C ARG A 43 5.35 -5.15 -1.18
N ASN A 44 4.68 -5.88 -0.30
CA ASN A 44 5.25 -6.30 0.99
C ASN A 44 6.41 -7.28 0.83
N ILE A 45 6.30 -8.21 -0.14
CA ILE A 45 7.42 -9.09 -0.49
C ILE A 45 8.60 -8.26 -1.01
N ALA A 46 8.36 -7.34 -1.96
CA ALA A 46 9.42 -6.51 -2.52
C ALA A 46 10.10 -5.63 -1.46
N HIS A 47 9.29 -4.99 -0.61
CA HIS A 47 9.73 -4.15 0.50
C HIS A 47 10.65 -4.91 1.45
N ASN A 48 10.24 -6.10 1.92
CA ASN A 48 11.04 -6.89 2.85
C ASN A 48 12.34 -7.39 2.21
N LEU A 49 12.32 -7.79 0.93
CA LEU A 49 13.53 -8.19 0.23
C LEU A 49 14.52 -7.03 0.10
N ALA A 50 14.05 -5.81 -0.17
CA ALA A 50 14.89 -4.63 -0.23
C ALA A 50 15.48 -4.26 1.14
N LEU A 51 14.70 -4.36 2.23
CA LEU A 51 15.20 -4.18 3.60
C LEU A 51 16.27 -5.21 3.99
N LEU A 52 16.25 -6.40 3.39
CA LEU A 52 17.27 -7.44 3.54
C LEU A 52 18.51 -7.21 2.64
N GLY A 53 18.59 -6.07 1.95
CA GLY A 53 19.74 -5.67 1.12
C GLY A 53 19.76 -6.29 -0.27
N ARG A 54 18.63 -6.79 -0.77
CA ARG A 54 18.52 -7.30 -2.15
C ARG A 54 18.20 -6.15 -3.11
N ASP A 55 18.71 -6.26 -4.34
CA ASP A 55 18.22 -5.44 -5.45
C ASP A 55 16.87 -6.00 -5.93
N VAL A 56 15.82 -5.18 -5.86
CA VAL A 56 14.45 -5.62 -6.08
C VAL A 56 13.71 -4.65 -6.97
N HIS A 57 13.08 -5.20 -8.01
CA HIS A 57 12.21 -4.47 -8.92
C HIS A 57 10.76 -4.88 -8.69
N LEU A 58 9.87 -3.91 -8.49
CA LEU A 58 8.43 -4.13 -8.41
C LEU A 58 7.77 -3.75 -9.74
N ILE A 59 7.05 -4.72 -10.32
CA ILE A 59 6.12 -4.51 -11.43
C ILE A 59 4.70 -4.57 -10.87
N SER A 60 3.99 -3.46 -10.97
CA SER A 60 2.62 -3.33 -10.48
C SER A 60 1.86 -2.25 -11.23
N ALA A 61 0.60 -2.03 -10.87
CA ALA A 61 -0.24 -0.97 -11.39
C ALA A 61 -0.84 -0.16 -10.25
N ILE A 62 -0.80 1.16 -10.38
CA ILE A 62 -1.46 2.12 -9.49
C ILE A 62 -2.38 3.04 -10.28
N GLY A 63 -3.32 3.68 -9.60
CA GLY A 63 -4.06 4.80 -10.17
C GLY A 63 -3.18 6.05 -10.25
N ASN A 64 -3.56 6.99 -11.12
CA ASN A 64 -2.92 8.31 -11.16
C ASN A 64 -3.53 9.25 -10.10
N ASP A 65 -3.38 8.88 -8.83
CA ASP A 65 -3.95 9.58 -7.68
C ASP A 65 -2.96 9.72 -6.51
N PHE A 66 -3.39 10.41 -5.45
CA PHE A 66 -2.58 10.68 -4.26
C PHE A 66 -2.07 9.39 -3.59
N TYR A 67 -2.90 8.34 -3.50
CA TYR A 67 -2.49 7.08 -2.90
C TYR A 67 -1.45 6.37 -3.76
N GLY A 68 -1.59 6.40 -5.08
CA GLY A 68 -0.61 5.85 -6.01
C GLY A 68 0.77 6.47 -5.79
N GLU A 69 0.85 7.81 -5.78
CA GLU A 69 2.12 8.50 -5.53
C GLU A 69 2.71 8.18 -4.15
N THR A 70 1.87 8.17 -3.12
CA THR A 70 2.29 7.86 -1.74
C THR A 70 2.87 6.44 -1.65
N LEU A 71 2.20 5.45 -2.25
CA LEU A 71 2.64 4.06 -2.24
C LEU A 71 3.95 3.86 -3.00
N LEU A 72 4.13 4.53 -4.15
CA LEU A 72 5.38 4.47 -4.90
C LEU A 72 6.53 5.10 -4.13
N GLU A 73 6.31 6.25 -3.48
CA GLU A 73 7.32 6.93 -2.67
C GLU A 73 7.74 6.10 -1.46
N GLU A 74 6.78 5.59 -0.68
CA GLU A 74 7.08 4.74 0.48
C GLU A 74 7.77 3.43 0.10
N THR A 75 7.43 2.87 -1.05
CA THR A 75 8.08 1.64 -1.56
C THR A 75 9.49 1.93 -2.07
N ARG A 76 9.71 3.07 -2.73
CA ARG A 76 11.03 3.54 -3.16
C ARG A 76 11.96 3.83 -1.98
N ARG A 77 11.44 4.45 -0.91
CA ARG A 77 12.20 4.72 0.32
C ARG A 77 12.76 3.46 0.99
N ALA A 78 12.10 2.32 0.80
CA ALA A 78 12.58 1.03 1.27
C ALA A 78 13.69 0.41 0.40
N GLY A 79 14.08 1.06 -0.70
CA GLY A 79 15.10 0.58 -1.64
C GLY A 79 14.56 -0.22 -2.83
N VAL A 80 13.23 -0.34 -2.99
CA VAL A 80 12.63 -1.05 -4.12
C VAL A 80 12.64 -0.17 -5.38
N ASN A 81 13.09 -0.72 -6.49
CA ASN A 81 12.96 -0.09 -7.80
C ASN A 81 11.51 -0.20 -8.32
N VAL A 82 10.83 0.94 -8.41
CA VAL A 82 9.43 1.04 -8.83
C VAL A 82 9.26 1.64 -10.23
N SER A 83 10.34 1.77 -11.02
CA SER A 83 10.28 2.39 -12.36
C SER A 83 9.37 1.63 -13.34
N ASN A 84 9.13 0.35 -13.08
CA ASN A 84 8.26 -0.52 -13.89
C ASN A 84 6.81 -0.60 -13.37
N CYS A 85 6.44 0.23 -12.39
CA CYS A 85 5.05 0.37 -11.97
C CYS A 85 4.32 1.33 -12.92
N ILE A 86 3.21 0.88 -13.49
CA ILE A 86 2.41 1.69 -14.41
C ILE A 86 1.40 2.56 -13.66
N ARG A 87 1.17 3.77 -14.18
CA ARG A 87 0.13 4.69 -13.71
C ARG A 87 -1.07 4.63 -14.65
N LEU A 88 -2.22 4.22 -14.13
CA LEU A 88 -3.45 4.11 -14.89
C LEU A 88 -4.23 5.42 -14.79
N HIS A 89 -4.25 6.20 -15.87
CA HIS A 89 -5.04 7.42 -15.95
C HIS A 89 -6.54 7.11 -15.88
N GLY A 90 -7.29 7.87 -15.08
CA GLY A 90 -8.73 7.68 -14.91
C GLY A 90 -9.12 6.53 -13.98
N HIS A 91 -8.16 5.81 -13.40
CA HIS A 91 -8.40 4.75 -12.42
C HIS A 91 -7.87 5.15 -11.05
N SER A 92 -8.56 4.66 -10.00
CA SER A 92 -8.11 4.78 -8.62
C SER A 92 -7.12 3.68 -8.26
N THR A 93 -6.17 4.00 -7.40
CA THR A 93 -5.29 3.04 -6.76
C THR A 93 -6.09 2.08 -5.90
N ALA A 94 -5.75 0.79 -5.97
CA ALA A 94 -6.39 -0.23 -5.15
C ALA A 94 -6.36 0.19 -3.68
N THR A 95 -7.52 0.16 -3.02
CA THR A 95 -7.66 0.62 -1.65
C THR A 95 -8.52 -0.38 -0.90
N TYR A 96 -8.05 -0.82 0.26
CA TYR A 96 -8.80 -1.63 1.19
C TYR A 96 -9.22 -0.77 2.37
N LEU A 97 -10.52 -0.70 2.66
CA LEU A 97 -11.07 0.05 3.79
C LEU A 97 -11.68 -0.91 4.79
N ALA A 98 -11.14 -0.90 6.01
CA ALA A 98 -11.72 -1.58 7.15
C ALA A 98 -12.22 -0.55 8.17
N ILE A 99 -13.46 -0.73 8.64
CA ILE A 99 -14.02 0.04 9.74
C ILE A 99 -14.33 -0.94 10.87
N ALA A 100 -13.76 -0.68 12.03
CA ALA A 100 -13.96 -1.49 13.23
C ALA A 100 -14.24 -0.58 14.43
N ASN A 101 -14.74 -1.17 15.51
CA ASN A 101 -14.92 -0.51 16.79
C ASN A 101 -14.17 -1.26 17.89
N LYS A 102 -14.05 -0.66 19.08
CA LYS A 102 -13.36 -1.26 20.24
C LYS A 102 -14.16 -2.38 20.94
N GLN A 103 -15.01 -3.11 20.23
CA GLN A 103 -15.74 -4.24 20.82
C GLN A 103 -15.30 -5.55 20.16
N GLU A 104 -14.62 -6.37 20.98
CA GLU A 104 -14.11 -7.74 20.74
C GLU A 104 -13.26 -7.95 19.48
#